data_AF-A0A351SBE5-F1
#
_entry.id   AF-A0A351SBE5-F1
#
_cell.length_a   1.000
_cell.length_b   1.000
_cell.length_c   1.000
_cell.angle_alpha   90.00
_cell.angle_beta   90.00
_cell.angle_gamma   90.00
#
_symmetry.space_group_name_H-M   'P 1'
#
loop_
_entity.id
_entity.type
_entity.pdbx_description
1 polymer ?
#
loop_
_entity_poly.entity_id
_entity_poly.type
_entity_poly.pdbx_seq_one_letter_code
_entity_poly.pdbx_strand_id
1 'polypeptide(L)'
;DDNDGVPDDQEGDTRDDDDDGIVNSFDLDSDNDGISDLVEAGGTDQDGNGLVDSLVDSDGDGLHDAYATIPLPIPNNDNDSKPNYLDLDSDN
;
A
#
# COMPACT_ATOMS: atom_id res chain seq x y z
N ASP A 1 -1.32 -5.46 -8.48
CA ASP A 1 -0.20 -5.03 -7.67
C ASP A 1 0.37 -3.80 -8.32
N ASP A 2 0.20 -2.68 -7.65
CA ASP A 2 0.74 -1.39 -8.04
C ASP A 2 2.15 -1.14 -7.50
N ASN A 3 2.70 -2.07 -6.72
CA ASN A 3 4.02 -2.03 -6.11
C ASN A 3 4.19 -0.93 -5.05
N ASP A 4 3.12 -0.65 -4.31
CA ASP A 4 3.16 0.11 -3.06
C ASP A 4 3.69 -0.75 -1.87
N GLY A 5 3.79 -2.06 -2.04
CA GLY A 5 4.27 -2.98 -1.00
C GLY A 5 3.18 -3.51 -0.06
N VAL A 6 1.91 -3.11 -0.25
CA VAL A 6 0.73 -3.79 0.25
C VAL A 6 0.27 -4.79 -0.83
N PRO A 7 0.07 -6.07 -0.52
CA PRO A 7 -0.38 -7.03 -1.53
C PRO A 7 -1.87 -6.87 -1.91
N ASP A 8 -2.17 -7.00 -3.21
CA ASP A 8 -3.56 -7.01 -3.76
C ASP A 8 -4.55 -7.88 -2.97
N ASP A 9 -4.10 -9.06 -2.48
CA ASP A 9 -4.97 -10.00 -1.76
C ASP A 9 -5.41 -9.49 -0.38
N GLN A 10 -4.74 -8.45 0.13
CA GLN A 10 -5.05 -7.76 1.37
C GLN A 10 -5.90 -6.50 1.13
N GLU A 11 -5.75 -5.86 -0.02
CA GLU A 11 -6.46 -4.63 -0.40
C GLU A 11 -7.85 -4.93 -0.98
N GLY A 12 -7.90 -5.98 -1.82
CA GLY A 12 -9.10 -6.50 -2.46
C GLY A 12 -9.41 -5.83 -3.80
N ASP A 13 -9.40 -6.63 -4.87
CA ASP A 13 -9.52 -6.26 -6.29
C ASP A 13 -10.72 -5.36 -6.71
N THR A 14 -11.70 -5.11 -5.83
CA THR A 14 -12.90 -4.31 -6.14
C THR A 14 -13.21 -3.25 -5.08
N ARG A 15 -12.33 -3.08 -4.10
CA ARG A 15 -12.50 -2.10 -3.03
C ARG A 15 -11.88 -0.78 -3.48
N ASP A 16 -12.55 0.30 -3.16
CA ASP A 16 -12.23 1.70 -3.46
C ASP A 16 -12.70 2.43 -2.20
N ASP A 17 -11.77 2.69 -1.27
CA ASP A 17 -12.10 3.12 0.10
C ASP A 17 -12.26 4.64 0.24
N ASP A 18 -11.75 5.40 -0.71
CA ASP A 18 -11.81 6.85 -0.78
C ASP A 18 -12.78 7.38 -1.85
N ASP A 19 -13.38 6.48 -2.66
CA ASP A 19 -14.33 6.75 -3.73
C ASP A 19 -13.73 7.65 -4.85
N ASP A 20 -12.42 7.56 -5.11
CA ASP A 20 -11.74 8.36 -6.15
C ASP A 20 -11.87 7.75 -7.57
N GLY A 21 -12.26 6.48 -7.65
CA GLY A 21 -12.47 5.71 -8.87
C GLY A 21 -11.30 4.82 -9.28
N ILE A 22 -10.25 4.75 -8.47
CA ILE A 22 -9.16 3.77 -8.50
C ILE A 22 -9.45 2.76 -7.39
N VAL A 23 -9.27 1.47 -7.69
CA VAL A 23 -9.43 0.44 -6.65
C VAL A 23 -8.13 0.34 -5.87
N ASN A 24 -8.19 0.09 -4.57
CA ASN A 24 -7.05 0.09 -3.64
C ASN A 24 -5.81 -0.63 -4.21
N SER A 25 -5.98 -1.84 -4.80
CA SER A 25 -4.91 -2.61 -5.48
C SER A 25 -4.20 -1.94 -6.67
N PHE A 26 -4.64 -0.72 -7.03
CA PHE A 26 -4.09 0.14 -8.06
C PHE A 26 -3.92 1.59 -7.59
N ASP A 27 -4.17 1.86 -6.30
CA ASP A 27 -4.09 3.17 -5.69
C ASP A 27 -2.90 3.24 -4.72
N LEU A 28 -2.10 4.30 -4.85
CA LEU A 28 -0.90 4.46 -4.02
C LEU A 28 -1.17 5.20 -2.70
N ASP A 29 -2.40 5.68 -2.51
CA ASP A 29 -2.89 6.43 -1.35
C ASP A 29 -4.38 6.10 -1.16
N SER A 30 -4.68 4.86 -0.74
CA SER A 30 -6.02 4.23 -0.77
C SER A 30 -7.08 4.89 0.11
N ASP A 31 -6.70 5.82 0.98
CA ASP A 31 -7.61 6.65 1.76
C ASP A 31 -7.49 8.17 1.49
N ASN A 32 -6.56 8.55 0.60
CA ASN A 32 -6.30 9.91 0.15
C ASN A 32 -5.99 10.89 1.29
N ASP A 33 -5.28 10.42 2.33
CA ASP A 33 -4.86 11.24 3.48
C ASP A 33 -3.55 12.02 3.21
N GLY A 34 -2.83 11.64 2.15
CA GLY A 34 -1.58 12.26 1.71
C GLY A 34 -0.31 11.54 2.16
N ILE A 35 -0.42 10.37 2.77
CA ILE A 35 0.66 9.43 3.05
C ILE A 35 0.42 8.19 2.17
N SER A 36 1.40 7.81 1.36
CA SER A 36 1.23 6.63 0.50
C SER A 36 1.14 5.35 1.31
N ASP A 37 0.35 4.39 0.84
CA ASP A 37 0.15 3.05 1.40
C ASP A 37 1.50 2.35 1.73
N LEU A 38 2.51 2.53 0.88
CA LEU A 38 3.89 2.09 1.10
C LEU A 38 4.49 2.57 2.42
N VAL A 39 4.38 3.86 2.69
CA VAL A 39 4.96 4.50 3.88
C VAL A 39 4.19 4.04 5.12
N GLU A 40 2.88 3.89 5.00
CA GLU A 40 2.00 3.43 6.07
C GLU A 40 2.21 1.97 6.42
N ALA A 41 2.51 1.13 5.43
CA ALA A 41 2.97 -0.25 5.61
C ALA A 41 4.40 -0.35 6.18
N GLY A 42 5.08 0.79 6.40
CA GLY A 42 6.42 0.87 6.96
C GLY A 42 7.55 0.67 5.95
N GLY A 43 7.23 0.81 4.67
CA GLY A 43 8.17 0.86 3.56
C GLY A 43 9.00 2.13 3.53
N THR A 44 9.90 2.22 2.55
CA THR A 44 10.75 3.40 2.35
C THR A 44 10.55 3.91 0.93
N ASP A 45 10.16 5.18 0.85
CA ASP A 45 10.00 5.94 -0.40
C ASP A 45 10.99 7.11 -0.42
N GLN A 46 12.17 6.94 -1.02
CA GLN A 46 13.18 8.00 -1.10
C GLN A 46 12.92 8.99 -2.23
N ASP A 47 12.24 8.59 -3.30
CA ASP A 47 11.98 9.44 -4.46
C ASP A 47 10.60 10.11 -4.42
N GLY A 48 9.75 9.72 -3.47
CA GLY A 48 8.46 10.34 -3.17
C GLY A 48 7.39 10.01 -4.19
N ASN A 49 7.45 8.82 -4.78
CA ASN A 49 6.55 8.41 -5.86
C ASN A 49 5.44 7.42 -5.40
N GLY A 50 5.41 7.05 -4.11
CA GLY A 50 4.45 6.09 -3.54
C GLY A 50 4.77 4.62 -3.85
N LEU A 51 5.86 4.34 -4.56
CA LEU A 51 6.29 3.02 -4.97
C LEU A 51 7.55 2.61 -4.24
N VAL A 52 7.72 1.30 -4.13
CA VAL A 52 8.90 0.71 -3.51
C VAL A 52 10.18 1.18 -4.23
N ASP A 53 11.12 1.72 -3.48
CA ASP A 53 12.44 2.04 -4.03
C ASP A 53 13.16 0.79 -4.55
N SER A 54 13.89 0.95 -5.66
CA SER A 54 14.71 -0.12 -6.25
C SER A 54 13.94 -1.37 -6.67
N LEU A 55 12.75 -1.18 -7.28
CA LEU A 55 11.91 -2.23 -7.88
C LEU A 55 12.71 -3.35 -8.55
N VAL A 56 12.81 -4.48 -7.87
CA VAL A 56 13.26 -5.75 -8.45
C VAL A 56 12.05 -6.64 -8.59
N ASP A 57 11.55 -6.74 -9.82
CA ASP A 57 10.52 -7.69 -10.26
C ASP A 57 11.18 -8.59 -11.32
N SER A 58 11.68 -9.75 -10.88
CA SER A 58 12.49 -10.63 -11.73
C SER A 58 11.63 -11.52 -12.63
N ASP A 59 10.39 -11.79 -12.27
CA ASP A 59 9.47 -12.66 -13.02
C ASP A 59 8.38 -11.90 -13.79
N GLY A 60 8.31 -10.58 -13.61
CA GLY A 60 7.45 -9.67 -14.36
C GLY A 60 5.98 -9.79 -13.99
N ASP A 61 5.67 -10.25 -12.78
CA ASP A 61 4.30 -10.44 -12.31
C ASP A 61 3.69 -9.16 -11.71
N GLY A 62 4.50 -8.11 -11.60
CA GLY A 62 4.09 -6.82 -11.08
C GLY A 62 4.18 -6.71 -9.57
N LEU A 63 4.65 -7.74 -8.86
CA LEU A 63 5.03 -7.68 -7.45
C LEU A 63 6.54 -7.45 -7.33
N HIS A 64 6.94 -6.66 -6.34
CA HIS A 64 8.34 -6.59 -5.96
C HIS A 64 8.80 -7.94 -5.35
N ASP A 65 9.88 -8.55 -5.86
CA ASP A 65 10.42 -9.86 -5.43
C ASP A 65 10.59 -9.96 -3.89
N ALA A 66 11.01 -8.85 -3.27
CA ALA A 66 11.16 -8.76 -1.81
C ALA A 66 9.84 -8.93 -1.05
N TYR A 67 8.73 -8.41 -1.58
CA TYR A 67 7.40 -8.47 -0.95
C TYR A 67 6.59 -9.69 -1.40
N ALA A 68 6.89 -10.24 -2.59
CA ALA A 68 6.37 -11.54 -3.02
C ALA A 68 6.75 -12.69 -2.05
N THR A 69 7.87 -12.54 -1.32
CA THR A 69 8.32 -13.55 -0.34
C THR A 69 8.10 -13.14 1.12
N ILE A 70 8.14 -11.83 1.43
CA ILE A 70 7.89 -11.28 2.76
C ILE A 70 7.15 -9.95 2.59
N PRO A 71 5.80 -9.94 2.57
CA PRO A 71 5.04 -8.71 2.43
C PRO A 71 5.30 -7.75 3.60
N LEU A 72 5.11 -6.45 3.36
CA LEU A 72 5.15 -5.47 4.43
C LEU A 72 4.09 -5.80 5.49
N PRO A 73 4.34 -5.45 6.76
CA PRO A 73 3.29 -5.57 7.76
C PRO A 73 2.11 -4.67 7.39
N ILE A 74 0.91 -5.09 7.82
CA ILE A 74 -0.27 -4.23 7.82
C ILE A 74 -0.43 -3.68 9.25
N PRO A 75 0.21 -2.55 9.59
CA PRO A 75 0.00 -1.94 10.89
C PRO A 75 -1.42 -1.39 11.01
N ASN A 76 -1.88 -1.35 12.26
CA ASN A 76 -3.00 -0.54 12.71
C ASN A 76 -2.51 0.13 14.00
N ASN A 77 -2.24 1.43 13.93
CA ASN A 77 -1.59 2.17 15.01
C ASN A 77 -2.55 2.53 16.15
N ASP A 78 -3.79 2.87 15.84
CA ASP A 78 -4.78 3.36 16.81
C ASP A 78 -5.71 2.24 17.34
N ASN A 79 -5.59 1.04 16.77
CA ASN A 79 -6.36 -0.19 16.99
C ASN A 79 -7.86 -0.05 16.68
N ASP A 80 -8.20 0.71 15.64
CA ASP A 80 -9.55 0.82 15.12
C ASP A 80 -9.98 -0.41 14.26
N SER A 81 -10.90 -0.21 13.31
CA SER A 81 -11.40 -1.25 12.42
C SER A 81 -10.64 -1.34 11.09
N LYS A 82 -9.72 -0.42 10.80
CA LYS A 82 -9.05 -0.28 9.51
C LYS A 82 -7.52 -0.42 9.63
N PRO A 83 -6.85 -1.06 8.67
CA PRO A 83 -5.41 -0.89 8.48
C PRO A 83 -5.01 0.57 8.32
N ASN A 84 -3.74 0.90 8.62
CA ASN A 84 -3.27 2.28 8.45
C ASN A 84 -3.49 2.79 7.00
N TYR A 85 -3.12 1.99 6.00
CA TYR A 85 -3.29 2.33 4.57
C TYR A 85 -4.74 2.56 4.10
N LEU A 86 -5.74 2.42 5.00
CA LEU A 86 -7.15 2.68 4.71
C LEU A 86 -7.77 3.66 5.73
N ASP A 87 -6.97 4.16 6.66
CA ASP A 87 -7.40 4.93 7.80
C ASP A 87 -6.88 6.38 7.79
N LEU A 88 -7.79 7.30 7.44
CA LEU A 88 -7.56 8.73 7.26
C LEU A 88 -6.97 9.45 8.49
N ASP A 89 -6.97 8.84 9.67
CA ASP A 89 -6.33 9.39 10.88
C ASP A 89 -5.34 8.43 11.58
N SER A 90 -4.72 7.53 10.81
CA SER A 90 -3.66 6.60 11.21
C SER A 90 -2.53 7.19 12.07
N ASP A 91 -2.32 8.51 12.01
CA ASP A 91 -1.27 9.26 12.69
C ASP A 91 -1.68 9.87 14.05
N ASN A 92 -2.88 9.59 14.56
CA ASN A 92 -3.47 10.28 15.73
C ASN A 92 -3.87 9.38 16.92
#